data_AF-A0A1N7NUR6-F1
#
_entry.id   AF-A0A1N7NUR6-F1
#
_cell.length_a   1.000
_cell.length_b   1.000
_cell.length_c   1.000
_cell.angle_alpha   90.00
_cell.angle_beta   90.00
_cell.angle_gamma   90.00
#
_symmetry.space_group_name_H-M   'P 1'
#
loop_
_entity.id
_entity.type
_entity.pdbx_description
1 polymer ?
#
loop_
_entity_poly.entity_id
_entity_poly.type
_entity_poly.pdbx_seq_one_letter_code
_entity_poly.pdbx_strand_id
1 'polypeptide(L)'
;MKFVFFIIIFALILLLISFALAKILGFIFSKLCNEKPKKLRVLNATSTIIIFLSFIFYIFFYNPAKNYKTAFIEKNNNQYVITTIGRRNLMLHDPISAIKKGTYIDSAKFTVLKSNGIIKGKELPTDLGSYPTINNDAIIIKGNSLKINLIYYNFDDKVNKPNVWNGKYKLVKRNF
;
A
#
# COMPACT_ATOMS: atom_id res chain seq x y z
N MET A 1 -8.01 -26.92 -12.26
CA MET A 1 -7.66 -27.98 -11.27
C MET A 1 -6.36 -27.72 -10.52
N LYS A 2 -5.20 -27.48 -11.18
CA LYS A 2 -3.89 -27.35 -10.49
C LYS A 2 -3.81 -26.19 -9.48
N PHE A 3 -4.46 -25.06 -9.76
CA PHE A 3 -4.43 -23.89 -8.88
C PHE A 3 -5.22 -24.06 -7.57
N VAL A 4 -6.43 -24.63 -7.64
CA VAL A 4 -7.26 -24.91 -6.45
C VAL A 4 -6.56 -25.90 -5.52
N PHE A 5 -5.94 -26.95 -6.10
CA PHE A 5 -5.16 -27.92 -5.35
C PHE A 5 -3.96 -27.27 -4.63
N PHE A 6 -3.26 -26.34 -5.29
CA PHE A 6 -2.18 -25.58 -4.67
C PHE A 6 -2.66 -24.73 -3.47
N ILE A 7 -3.80 -24.03 -3.60
CA ILE A 7 -4.36 -23.25 -2.49
C ILE A 7 -4.69 -24.16 -1.30
N ILE A 8 -5.29 -25.32 -1.53
CA ILE A 8 -5.67 -26.26 -0.47
C ILE A 8 -4.42 -26.74 0.27
N ILE A 9 -3.38 -27.18 -0.46
CA ILE A 9 -2.11 -27.59 0.14
C ILE A 9 -1.49 -26.46 0.96
N PHE A 10 -1.45 -25.25 0.41
CA PHE A 10 -0.89 -24.10 1.09
C PHE A 10 -1.64 -23.75 2.38
N ALA A 11 -2.98 -23.79 2.36
CA ALA A 11 -3.81 -23.58 3.55
C ALA A 11 -3.58 -24.66 4.62
N LEU A 12 -3.42 -25.93 4.23
CA LEU A 12 -3.12 -27.02 5.14
C LEU A 12 -1.74 -26.84 5.80
N ILE A 13 -0.72 -26.45 5.04
CA ILE A 13 0.61 -26.14 5.58
C ILE A 13 0.53 -25.00 6.60
N LEU A 14 -0.18 -23.92 6.27
CA LEU A 14 -0.41 -22.79 7.18
C LEU A 14 -1.13 -23.20 8.47
N LEU A 15 -2.12 -24.08 8.38
CA LEU A 15 -2.84 -24.61 9.52
C LEU A 15 -1.91 -25.43 10.43
N LEU A 16 -1.05 -26.27 9.86
CA LEU A 16 -0.06 -27.06 10.60
C LEU A 16 0.94 -26.16 11.33
N ILE A 17 1.47 -25.13 10.66
CA ILE A 17 2.37 -24.14 11.28
C ILE A 17 1.68 -23.41 12.43
N SER A 18 0.44 -22.99 12.22
CA SER A 18 -0.36 -22.29 13.24
C SER A 18 -0.61 -23.17 14.47
N PHE A 19 -0.89 -24.46 14.26
CA PHE A 19 -1.07 -25.42 15.33
C PHE A 19 0.22 -25.65 16.13
N ALA A 20 1.36 -25.80 15.45
CA ALA A 20 2.66 -25.96 16.09
C ALA A 20 3.02 -24.74 16.95
N LEU A 21 2.83 -23.53 16.41
CA LEU A 21 3.06 -22.28 17.14
C LEU A 21 2.17 -22.15 18.38
N ALA A 22 0.88 -22.47 18.23
CA ALA A 22 -0.06 -22.45 19.35
C ALA A 22 0.35 -23.42 20.46
N LYS A 23 0.82 -24.63 20.10
CA LYS A 23 1.32 -25.62 21.07
C LYS A 23 2.55 -25.13 21.84
N ILE A 24 3.50 -24.50 21.15
CA ILE A 24 4.70 -23.92 21.78
C ILE A 24 4.28 -22.81 22.76
N LEU A 25 3.42 -21.89 22.32
CA LEU A 25 2.91 -20.80 23.16
C LEU A 25 2.14 -21.33 24.37
N GLY A 26 1.29 -22.33 24.17
CA GLY A 26 0.57 -22.97 25.27
C GLY A 26 1.50 -23.64 26.26
N PHE A 27 2.54 -24.34 25.79
CA PHE A 27 3.53 -24.96 26.67
C PHE A 27 4.23 -23.92 27.54
N ILE A 28 4.71 -22.83 26.93
CA ILE A 28 5.32 -21.69 27.64
C ILE A 28 4.33 -21.13 28.68
N PHE A 29 3.09 -20.89 28.28
CA PHE A 29 2.04 -20.36 29.16
C PHE A 29 1.74 -21.30 30.32
N SER A 30 1.65 -22.61 30.10
CA SER A 30 1.42 -23.58 31.18
C SER A 30 2.54 -23.60 32.20
N LYS A 31 3.79 -23.40 31.76
CA LYS A 31 4.96 -23.35 32.64
C LYS A 31 4.99 -22.07 33.49
N LEU A 32 4.53 -20.95 32.92
CA LEU A 32 4.50 -19.65 33.60
C LEU A 32 3.30 -19.52 34.55
N CYS A 33 2.13 -20.02 34.18
CA CYS A 33 0.87 -19.76 34.88
C CYS A 33 0.33 -20.96 35.68
N ASN A 34 1.03 -22.11 35.66
CA ASN A 34 0.66 -23.33 36.38
C ASN A 34 -0.79 -23.79 36.10
N GLU A 35 -1.16 -23.78 34.82
CA GLU A 35 -2.56 -23.92 34.37
C GLU A 35 -3.02 -25.37 34.18
N LYS A 36 -4.32 -25.61 34.38
CA LYS A 36 -4.93 -26.94 34.23
C LYS A 36 -4.94 -27.42 32.76
N PRO A 37 -4.81 -28.73 32.50
CA PRO A 37 -4.69 -29.28 31.14
C PRO A 37 -5.92 -29.02 30.24
N LYS A 38 -7.13 -28.98 30.82
CA LYS A 38 -8.37 -28.67 30.07
C LYS A 38 -8.37 -27.23 29.55
N LYS A 39 -7.93 -26.27 30.38
CA LYS A 39 -7.84 -24.85 30.02
C LYS A 39 -6.73 -24.62 28.99
N LEU A 40 -5.63 -25.35 29.11
CA LEU A 40 -4.54 -25.38 28.13
C LEU A 40 -4.98 -25.91 26.75
N ARG A 41 -5.84 -26.92 26.70
CA ARG A 41 -6.39 -27.44 25.43
C ARG A 41 -7.25 -26.42 24.70
N VAL A 42 -8.11 -25.71 25.43
CA VAL A 42 -8.94 -24.63 24.87
C VAL A 42 -8.07 -23.48 24.38
N LEU A 43 -7.09 -23.05 25.18
CA LEU A 43 -6.15 -21.99 24.81
C LEU A 43 -5.35 -22.31 23.53
N ASN A 44 -4.88 -23.55 23.40
CA ASN A 44 -4.18 -24.00 22.19
C ASN A 44 -5.08 -23.98 20.96
N ALA A 45 -6.33 -24.44 21.08
CA ALA A 45 -7.27 -24.45 19.97
C ALA A 45 -7.64 -23.02 19.52
N THR A 46 -7.93 -22.12 20.46
CA THR A 46 -8.25 -20.73 20.14
C THR A 46 -7.05 -20.00 19.56
N SER A 47 -5.85 -20.19 20.13
CA SER A 47 -4.61 -19.59 19.61
C SER A 47 -4.29 -20.08 18.19
N THR A 48 -4.53 -21.35 17.89
CA THR A 48 -4.34 -21.90 16.53
C THR A 48 -5.20 -21.17 15.52
N ILE A 49 -6.49 -20.97 15.84
CA ILE A 49 -7.43 -20.27 14.96
C ILE A 49 -7.01 -18.81 14.78
N ILE A 50 -6.63 -18.12 15.85
CA ILE A 50 -6.21 -16.71 15.80
C ILE A 50 -4.94 -16.56 14.95
N ILE A 51 -3.93 -17.41 15.14
CA ILE A 51 -2.68 -17.37 14.38
C ILE A 51 -2.96 -17.64 12.90
N PHE A 52 -3.77 -18.67 12.60
CA PHE A 52 -4.14 -19.01 11.24
C PHE A 52 -4.87 -17.85 10.54
N LEU A 53 -5.90 -17.27 11.19
CA LEU A 53 -6.63 -16.12 10.66
C LEU A 53 -5.72 -14.89 10.50
N SER A 54 -4.74 -14.70 11.38
CA SER A 54 -3.76 -13.61 11.27
C SER A 54 -2.86 -13.78 10.03
N PHE A 55 -2.44 -15.01 9.72
CA PHE A 55 -1.71 -15.27 8.48
C PHE A 55 -2.57 -15.05 7.24
N ILE A 56 -3.81 -15.52 7.24
CA ILE A 56 -4.75 -15.26 6.14
C ILE A 56 -4.94 -13.75 5.98
N PHE A 57 -5.19 -13.03 7.06
CA PHE A 57 -5.33 -11.58 7.03
C PHE A 57 -4.07 -10.90 6.49
N TYR A 58 -2.89 -11.30 6.94
CA TYR A 58 -1.63 -10.79 6.41
C TYR A 58 -1.49 -11.03 4.90
N ILE A 59 -1.83 -12.23 4.42
CA ILE A 59 -1.72 -12.56 2.99
C ILE A 59 -2.72 -11.77 2.15
N PHE A 60 -3.94 -11.51 2.60
CA PHE A 60 -4.92 -10.78 1.80
C PHE A 60 -4.82 -9.25 1.92
N PHE A 61 -4.50 -8.74 3.11
CA PHE A 61 -4.59 -7.30 3.40
C PHE A 61 -3.24 -6.58 3.47
N TYR A 62 -2.11 -7.30 3.56
CA TYR A 62 -0.80 -6.64 3.50
C TYR A 62 -0.53 -6.09 2.09
N ASN A 63 -0.38 -4.77 1.99
CA ASN A 63 -0.06 -4.10 0.74
C ASN A 63 1.35 -3.49 0.80
N PRO A 64 2.34 -4.02 0.04
CA PRO A 64 3.69 -3.48 0.04
C PRO A 64 3.83 -2.18 -0.78
N ALA A 65 2.81 -1.78 -1.55
CA ALA A 65 2.82 -0.54 -2.31
C ALA A 65 2.82 0.66 -1.37
N LYS A 66 3.78 1.57 -1.58
CA LYS A 66 3.92 2.80 -0.78
C LYS A 66 4.66 3.88 -1.54
N ASN A 67 4.30 5.13 -1.28
CA ASN A 67 5.03 6.29 -1.79
C ASN A 67 6.32 6.48 -0.98
N TYR A 68 7.43 6.79 -1.65
CA TYR A 68 8.63 7.22 -0.97
C TYR A 68 8.43 8.62 -0.40
N LYS A 69 9.10 8.92 0.70
CA LYS A 69 8.91 10.20 1.42
C LYS A 69 9.64 11.37 0.77
N THR A 70 10.42 11.13 -0.28
CA THR A 70 11.16 12.17 -1.01
C THR A 70 10.53 12.36 -2.38
N ALA A 71 10.33 13.62 -2.75
CA ALA A 71 10.00 14.04 -4.10
C ALA A 71 11.06 15.01 -4.59
N PHE A 72 11.23 15.08 -5.91
CA PHE A 72 12.19 15.97 -6.55
C PHE A 72 11.45 17.05 -7.31
N ILE A 73 12.01 18.26 -7.32
CA ILE A 73 11.55 19.34 -8.19
C ILE A 73 12.73 19.84 -9.01
N GLU A 74 12.51 19.97 -10.32
CA GLU A 74 13.46 20.50 -11.29
C GLU A 74 12.77 21.58 -12.12
N LYS A 75 13.54 22.59 -12.52
CA LYS A 75 13.05 23.61 -13.45
C LYS A 75 13.26 23.09 -14.86
N ASN A 76 12.19 23.09 -15.67
CA ASN A 76 12.23 22.74 -17.07
C ASN A 76 11.58 23.89 -17.85
N ASN A 77 12.41 24.69 -18.55
CA ASN A 77 12.00 25.94 -19.19
C ASN A 77 11.29 26.90 -18.22
N ASN A 78 10.06 27.31 -18.55
CA ASN A 78 9.23 28.20 -17.74
C ASN A 78 8.33 27.45 -16.74
N GLN A 79 8.58 26.16 -16.54
CA GLN A 79 7.77 25.29 -15.68
C GLN A 79 8.66 24.52 -14.72
N TYR A 80 8.03 23.84 -13.77
CA TYR A 80 8.68 22.95 -12.83
C TYR A 80 8.09 21.56 -12.96
N VAL A 81 8.93 20.54 -12.88
CA VAL A 81 8.49 19.15 -12.89
C VAL A 81 8.73 18.57 -11.50
N ILE A 82 7.65 18.12 -10.87
CA ILE A 82 7.70 17.40 -9.59
C ILE A 82 7.70 15.91 -9.91
N THR A 83 8.76 15.21 -9.52
CA THR A 83 8.85 13.74 -9.65
C THR A 83 8.66 13.09 -8.28
N THR A 84 7.63 12.27 -8.14
CA THR A 84 7.43 11.37 -7.00
C THR A 84 7.85 9.95 -7.38
N ILE A 85 8.33 9.19 -6.40
CA ILE A 85 8.77 7.79 -6.59
C ILE A 85 8.05 6.93 -5.57
N GLY A 86 7.70 5.71 -5.95
CA GLY A 86 6.98 4.80 -5.09
C GLY A 86 7.16 3.35 -5.48
N ARG A 87 6.90 2.47 -4.52
CA ARG A 87 6.74 1.05 -4.77
C ARG A 87 5.29 0.78 -5.16
N ARG A 88 5.08 0.00 -6.22
CA ARG A 88 3.78 -0.41 -6.73
C ARG A 88 3.68 -1.92 -6.77
N ASN A 89 2.46 -2.42 -6.61
CA ASN A 89 2.18 -3.84 -6.87
C ASN A 89 2.15 -4.04 -8.37
N LEU A 90 2.68 -5.18 -8.83
CA LEU A 90 2.43 -5.62 -10.19
C LEU A 90 0.93 -5.72 -10.43
N MET A 91 0.48 -5.32 -11.61
CA MET A 91 -0.89 -5.57 -12.04
C MET A 91 -1.06 -7.08 -12.18
N LEU A 92 -2.08 -7.60 -11.50
CA LEU A 92 -2.33 -9.02 -11.40
C LEU A 92 -3.42 -9.39 -12.41
N HIS A 93 -3.05 -10.17 -13.41
CA HIS A 93 -4.02 -10.76 -14.34
C HIS A 93 -4.33 -12.22 -13.98
N ASP A 94 -3.56 -12.81 -13.05
CA ASP A 94 -3.73 -14.19 -12.62
C ASP A 94 -3.54 -14.37 -11.09
N PRO A 95 -4.12 -15.44 -10.51
CA PRO A 95 -4.07 -15.69 -9.08
C PRO A 95 -2.69 -16.07 -8.50
N ILE A 96 -1.77 -16.61 -9.30
CA ILE A 96 -0.43 -17.00 -8.83
C ILE A 96 0.41 -15.74 -8.61
N SER A 97 0.29 -14.77 -9.53
CA SER A 97 0.91 -13.46 -9.38
C SER A 97 0.41 -12.75 -8.11
N ALA A 98 -0.87 -12.95 -7.73
CA ALA A 98 -1.45 -12.36 -6.52
C ALA A 98 -0.78 -12.85 -5.23
N ILE A 99 -0.38 -14.12 -5.19
CA ILE A 99 0.33 -14.72 -4.06
C ILE A 99 1.78 -14.23 -4.00
N LYS A 100 2.45 -14.09 -5.16
CA LYS A 100 3.85 -13.62 -5.22
C LYS A 100 4.01 -12.16 -4.77
N LYS A 101 2.96 -11.34 -4.84
CA LYS A 101 2.96 -9.92 -4.46
C LYS A 101 4.18 -9.16 -4.98
N GLY A 102 4.57 -9.42 -6.22
CA GLY A 102 5.71 -8.77 -6.84
C GLY A 102 5.52 -7.26 -6.86
N THR A 103 6.61 -6.52 -6.66
CA THR A 103 6.59 -5.06 -6.67
C THR A 103 7.64 -4.51 -7.60
N TYR A 104 7.36 -3.32 -8.13
CA TYR A 104 8.31 -2.55 -8.94
C TYR A 104 8.38 -1.12 -8.43
N ILE A 105 9.45 -0.42 -8.81
CA ILE A 105 9.61 1.01 -8.56
C ILE A 105 9.02 1.77 -9.74
N ASP A 106 8.15 2.70 -9.42
CA ASP A 106 7.48 3.56 -10.38
C ASP A 106 7.66 5.03 -9.99
N SER A 107 7.37 5.94 -10.92
CA SER A 107 7.40 7.37 -10.69
C SER A 107 6.25 8.08 -11.37
N ALA A 108 5.75 9.15 -10.74
CA ALA A 108 4.85 10.10 -11.40
C ALA A 108 5.51 11.47 -11.52
N LYS A 109 5.18 12.15 -12.61
CA LYS A 109 5.65 13.50 -12.91
C LYS A 109 4.45 14.45 -12.94
N PHE A 110 4.57 15.58 -12.26
CA PHE A 110 3.56 16.64 -12.25
C PHE A 110 4.20 17.93 -12.73
N THR A 111 3.74 18.43 -13.86
CA THR A 111 4.17 19.72 -14.39
C THR A 111 3.38 20.84 -13.73
N VAL A 112 4.09 21.82 -13.18
CA VAL A 112 3.50 22.93 -12.41
C VAL A 112 4.16 24.25 -12.81
N LEU A 113 3.41 25.36 -12.73
CA LEU A 113 3.90 26.68 -13.15
C LEU A 113 4.80 27.36 -12.11
N LYS A 114 4.75 26.92 -10.85
CA LYS A 114 5.44 27.58 -9.73
C LYS A 114 6.08 26.57 -8.78
N SER A 115 7.23 26.93 -8.23
CA SER A 115 8.01 26.13 -7.28
C SER A 115 7.66 26.35 -5.82
N ASN A 116 6.67 27.21 -5.52
CA ASN A 116 6.19 27.49 -4.17
C ASN A 116 4.72 27.92 -4.20
N GLY A 117 3.96 27.63 -3.14
CA GLY A 117 2.56 28.00 -2.99
C GLY A 117 1.57 26.86 -3.27
N ILE A 118 0.30 27.23 -3.49
CA ILE A 118 -0.81 26.30 -3.71
C ILE A 118 -1.15 26.27 -5.20
N ILE A 119 -1.17 25.09 -5.80
CA ILE A 119 -1.54 24.84 -7.19
C ILE A 119 -2.90 24.14 -7.20
N LYS A 120 -3.88 24.72 -7.90
CA LYS A 120 -5.23 24.16 -8.02
C LYS A 120 -5.23 23.00 -9.01
N GLY A 121 -6.14 22.04 -8.84
CA GLY A 121 -6.28 20.91 -9.76
C GLY A 121 -6.54 21.34 -11.20
N LYS A 122 -7.31 22.42 -11.39
CA LYS A 122 -7.58 23.03 -12.71
C LYS A 122 -6.35 23.69 -13.36
N GLU A 123 -5.29 23.97 -12.59
CA GLU A 123 -4.02 24.50 -13.13
C GLU A 123 -3.10 23.39 -13.63
N LEU A 124 -3.39 22.12 -13.33
CA LEU A 124 -2.60 20.98 -13.77
C LEU A 124 -2.98 20.59 -15.21
N PRO A 125 -1.99 20.28 -16.07
CA PRO A 125 -2.29 19.75 -17.39
C PRO A 125 -3.04 18.42 -17.25
N THR A 126 -4.06 18.23 -18.09
CA THR A 126 -4.82 16.98 -18.17
C THR A 126 -4.65 16.44 -19.58
N ASP A 127 -4.08 15.25 -19.70
CA ASP A 127 -3.91 14.59 -20.99
C ASP A 127 -5.28 14.18 -21.57
N LEU A 128 -5.37 14.13 -22.90
CA LEU A 128 -6.57 13.66 -23.59
C LEU A 128 -6.91 12.24 -23.11
N GLY A 129 -8.15 12.04 -22.67
CA GLY A 129 -8.63 10.76 -22.13
C GLY A 129 -8.37 10.54 -20.63
N SER A 130 -7.76 11.50 -19.94
CA SER A 130 -7.59 11.46 -18.47
C SER A 130 -8.67 12.26 -17.74
N TYR A 131 -8.99 11.84 -16.51
CA TYR A 131 -9.92 12.58 -15.66
C TYR A 131 -9.23 13.80 -15.02
N PRO A 132 -9.81 15.00 -15.13
CA PRO A 132 -9.21 16.19 -14.53
C PRO A 132 -9.25 16.11 -12.99
N THR A 133 -8.24 16.72 -12.37
CA THR A 133 -8.20 16.86 -10.92
C THR A 133 -9.13 17.99 -10.48
N ILE A 134 -10.05 17.72 -9.55
CA ILE A 134 -11.16 18.62 -9.22
C ILE A 134 -10.92 19.50 -7.98
N ASN A 135 -9.88 19.24 -7.20
CA ASN A 135 -9.70 19.90 -5.90
C ASN A 135 -8.81 21.16 -5.98
N ASN A 136 -9.12 22.16 -5.16
CA ASN A 136 -8.45 23.47 -5.18
C ASN A 136 -7.05 23.46 -4.53
N ASP A 137 -6.78 22.49 -3.65
CA ASP A 137 -5.47 22.32 -2.98
C ASP A 137 -4.76 21.06 -3.49
N ALA A 138 -4.63 20.94 -4.81
CA ALA A 138 -4.11 19.75 -5.48
C ALA A 138 -2.64 19.51 -5.14
N ILE A 139 -1.82 20.55 -5.19
CA ILE A 139 -0.42 20.50 -4.81
C ILE A 139 -0.09 21.72 -3.95
N ILE A 140 0.50 21.49 -2.77
CA ILE A 140 0.98 22.54 -1.88
C ILE A 140 2.48 22.38 -1.69
N ILE A 141 3.23 23.41 -2.06
CA ILE A 141 4.68 23.49 -1.88
C ILE A 141 4.97 24.59 -0.87
N LYS A 142 5.69 24.24 0.21
CA LYS A 142 6.13 25.17 1.25
C LYS A 142 7.57 24.85 1.63
N GLY A 143 8.52 25.63 1.11
CA GLY A 143 9.95 25.39 1.31
C GLY A 143 10.35 23.98 0.83
N ASN A 144 10.86 23.15 1.75
CA ASN A 144 11.27 21.77 1.47
C ASN A 144 10.17 20.73 1.74
N SER A 145 8.91 21.17 1.85
CA SER A 145 7.75 20.30 2.06
C SER A 145 6.81 20.36 0.87
N LEU A 146 6.31 19.21 0.47
CA LEU A 146 5.34 19.01 -0.60
C LEU A 146 4.16 18.19 -0.07
N LYS A 147 2.94 18.65 -0.30
CA LYS A 147 1.72 17.85 -0.13
C LYS A 147 1.04 17.72 -1.49
N ILE A 148 0.80 16.48 -1.90
CA ILE A 148 -0.01 16.15 -3.06
C ILE A 148 -1.33 15.57 -2.56
N ASN A 149 -2.44 16.10 -3.05
CA ASN A 149 -3.77 15.64 -2.75
C ASN A 149 -4.62 15.79 -4.00
N LEU A 150 -4.49 14.88 -4.96
CA LEU A 150 -5.27 14.89 -6.20
C LEU A 150 -6.52 14.04 -6.02
N ILE A 151 -7.66 14.60 -6.38
CA ILE A 151 -8.94 13.90 -6.44
C ILE A 151 -9.47 14.04 -7.86
N TYR A 152 -9.87 12.93 -8.47
CA TYR A 152 -10.51 12.91 -9.78
C TYR A 152 -11.88 12.26 -9.67
N TYR A 153 -12.81 12.72 -10.50
CA TYR A 153 -14.13 12.10 -10.62
C TYR A 153 -14.04 10.96 -11.64
N ASN A 154 -14.21 9.72 -11.18
CA ASN A 154 -14.30 8.57 -12.07
C ASN A 154 -15.74 8.51 -12.62
N PHE A 155 -15.90 8.65 -13.93
CA PHE A 155 -17.22 8.70 -14.56
C PHE A 155 -17.90 7.34 -14.66
N ASP A 156 -17.14 6.24 -14.68
CA ASP A 156 -17.67 4.87 -14.75
C ASP A 156 -18.38 4.51 -13.43
N ASP A 157 -17.70 4.76 -12.31
CA ASP A 157 -18.19 4.44 -10.97
C ASP A 157 -18.94 5.62 -10.32
N LYS A 158 -18.97 6.79 -10.97
CA LYS A 158 -19.56 8.05 -10.49
C LYS A 158 -19.09 8.46 -9.08
N VAL A 159 -17.83 8.18 -8.76
CA VAL A 159 -17.24 8.47 -7.44
C VAL A 159 -15.93 9.22 -7.55
N ASN A 160 -15.69 10.08 -6.56
CA ASN A 160 -14.42 10.76 -6.38
C ASN A 160 -13.38 9.75 -5.88
N LYS A 161 -12.29 9.61 -6.63
CA LYS A 161 -11.17 8.72 -6.26
C LYS A 161 -9.91 9.53 -5.94
N PRO A 162 -9.22 9.23 -4.83
CA PRO A 162 -7.92 9.80 -4.56
C PRO A 162 -6.87 9.19 -5.49
N ASN A 163 -5.92 10.00 -5.95
CA ASN A 163 -4.78 9.50 -6.70
C ASN A 163 -3.80 8.73 -5.78
N VAL A 164 -3.21 7.67 -6.31
CA VAL A 164 -2.23 6.81 -5.60
C VAL A 164 -0.96 7.56 -5.17
N TRP A 165 -0.66 8.70 -5.80
CA TRP A 165 0.47 9.57 -5.49
C TRP A 165 0.15 10.63 -4.42
N ASN A 166 -1.05 10.60 -3.83
CA ASN A 166 -1.37 11.48 -2.71
C ASN A 166 -0.47 11.20 -1.51
N GLY A 167 -0.06 12.25 -0.81
CA GLY A 167 0.83 12.13 0.34
C GLY A 167 1.57 13.40 0.72
N LYS A 168 2.40 13.28 1.75
CA LYS A 168 3.34 14.30 2.20
C LYS A 168 4.76 13.85 1.90
N TYR A 169 5.55 14.75 1.34
CA TYR A 169 6.89 14.50 0.83
C TYR A 169 7.86 15.59 1.31
N LYS A 170 9.11 15.20 1.55
CA LYS A 170 10.26 16.10 1.57
C LYS A 170 10.63 16.43 0.13
N LEU A 171 10.61 17.70 -0.21
CA LEU A 171 10.93 18.20 -1.54
C LEU A 171 12.42 18.52 -1.63
N VAL A 172 13.09 17.94 -2.63
CA VAL A 172 14.51 18.15 -2.90
C VAL A 172 14.65 18.80 -4.27
N LYS A 173 15.34 19.93 -4.33
CA LYS A 173 15.66 20.60 -5.61
C LYS A 173 16.76 19.83 -6.32
N ARG A 174 16.57 19.53 -7.60
CA ARG A 174 17.62 19.04 -8.50
C ARG A 174 17.96 20.15 -9.49
N ASN A 175 19.25 20.42 -9.62
CA ASN A 175 19.78 21.25 -10.69
C ASN A 175 20.39 20.27 -11.70
N PHE A 176 19.95 20.37 -12.95
CA PHE A 176 20.63 19.76 -14.10
C PHE A 176 21.41 20.87 -14.81
#